data_AF-A0A352D759-F1
#
_entry.id   AF-A0A352D759-F1
#
_cell.length_a   1.000
_cell.length_b   1.000
_cell.length_c   1.000
_cell.angle_alpha   90.00
_cell.angle_beta   90.00
_cell.angle_gamma   90.00
#
_symmetry.space_group_name_H-M   'P 1'
#
loop_
_entity.id
_entity.type
_entity.pdbx_description
1 polymer ?
#
loop_
_entity_poly.entity_id
_entity_poly.type
_entity_poly.pdbx_seq_one_letter_code
_entity_poly.pdbx_strand_id
1 'polypeptide(L)'
;MLGPEGYVTPGQVMTYTIMFENEGQGTAFDVYVTDIFDGNLDDSNIVIKDFYLVDWATNIETSTTLPYSYDPQSHKLTVLAGTFDSRQGGKFTVELRLKPDVAQGTVVKNFATVYFPTALEETRTNSIISAVPQPATVAYTGSTVAVYSSYAMIAATVTSFGQTLLGKTVNFYIGDSSFTTVTGGSGEASVYPQVDIPPGNYQITAAFPGDGYYYTSSTQTSTLQVLRAETYISDFSTITYSTTPVIAVAMTNSKGVQILHQDIEAKTLQLEYLDGETWKPLGQATLSSGTAVFQFPLPQPLTTTYQLKAKFSGDNKYFQTESTATLAFADITPPVTELSINGFPIEDGAAVNILNTDTITITAEDFGAGNKDVLYTWDFAFSTQAATAYAMPFALPVGSHTIFYSAMDNMGNLAPVKNVVVFISESKTIIWSGLASDGDWYNPGNWSANVVPGPYDNAVLATRDTVVVSSNSHALHLHNLVLGDEEGLSAPILKISTGVVSSGVWTLYRNATLMQNTTEQIIIATLIMHPGSILNHNPNTNTR
;
A
#
# COMPACT_ATOMS: atom_id res chain seq x y z
N MET A 1 44.96 -53.71 -1.39
CA MET A 1 44.77 -54.07 0.02
C MET A 1 43.45 -53.48 0.50
N LEU A 2 42.64 -54.26 1.20
CA LEU A 2 41.30 -53.86 1.67
C LEU A 2 41.14 -54.25 3.13
N GLY A 3 40.63 -53.37 3.98
CA GLY A 3 40.42 -53.63 5.40
C GLY A 3 39.87 -52.40 6.14
N PRO A 4 39.89 -52.37 7.47
CA PRO A 4 39.24 -51.31 8.25
C PRO A 4 39.95 -49.96 8.07
N GLU A 5 39.32 -49.02 7.35
CA GLU A 5 39.76 -47.62 7.23
C GLU A 5 38.93 -46.71 8.15
N GLY A 6 39.55 -45.66 8.70
CA GLY A 6 38.90 -44.71 9.61
C GLY A 6 38.94 -45.12 11.08
N TYR A 7 37.84 -44.95 11.81
CA TYR A 7 37.80 -45.20 13.25
C TYR A 7 37.95 -46.68 13.62
N VAL A 8 38.88 -46.93 14.53
CA VAL A 8 39.07 -48.22 15.18
C VAL A 8 39.14 -48.07 16.70
N THR A 9 38.84 -49.14 17.43
CA THR A 9 38.87 -49.15 18.90
C THR A 9 40.06 -49.98 19.42
N PRO A 10 40.70 -49.58 20.55
CA PRO A 10 41.75 -50.39 21.15
C PRO A 10 41.27 -51.83 21.42
N GLY A 11 42.10 -52.83 21.07
CA GLY A 11 41.75 -54.26 21.16
C GLY A 11 40.92 -54.81 20.00
N GLN A 12 40.49 -53.97 19.05
CA GLN A 12 39.72 -54.39 17.87
C GLN A 12 40.50 -55.40 17.02
N VAL A 13 39.79 -56.40 16.49
CA VAL A 13 40.33 -57.29 15.45
C VAL A 13 40.46 -56.51 14.15
N MET A 14 41.68 -56.49 13.60
CA MET A 14 42.03 -55.85 12.34
C MET A 14 42.20 -56.95 11.28
N THR A 15 41.21 -57.08 10.41
CA THR A 15 41.21 -58.03 9.30
C THR A 15 41.39 -57.29 7.98
N TYR A 16 42.40 -57.66 7.20
CA TYR A 16 42.62 -57.07 5.88
C TYR A 16 43.05 -58.11 4.85
N THR A 17 42.71 -57.87 3.59
CA THR A 17 43.05 -58.72 2.45
C THR A 17 44.11 -58.03 1.60
N ILE A 18 45.22 -58.72 1.37
CA ILE A 18 46.24 -58.33 0.40
C ILE A 18 45.92 -59.01 -0.92
N MET A 19 45.99 -58.24 -2.01
CA MET A 19 45.72 -58.69 -3.37
C MET A 19 46.86 -58.20 -4.25
N PHE A 20 47.29 -59.03 -5.20
CA PHE A 20 48.36 -58.70 -6.15
C PHE A 20 48.10 -59.35 -7.52
N GLU A 21 48.62 -58.74 -8.56
CA GLU A 21 48.48 -59.15 -9.97
C GLU A 21 49.82 -58.95 -10.69
N ASN A 22 50.16 -59.85 -11.61
CA ASN A 22 51.17 -59.60 -12.62
C ASN A 22 50.55 -58.82 -13.80
N GLU A 23 50.75 -57.50 -13.81
CA GLU A 23 50.29 -56.63 -14.91
C GLU A 23 51.20 -56.69 -16.16
N GLY A 24 52.37 -57.32 -16.04
CA GLY A 24 53.33 -57.49 -17.12
C GLY A 24 52.85 -58.46 -18.20
N GLN A 25 53.47 -58.39 -19.39
CA GLN A 25 53.15 -59.29 -20.52
C GLN A 25 53.85 -60.65 -20.43
N GLY A 26 54.89 -60.78 -19.60
CA GLY A 26 55.63 -62.02 -19.39
C GLY A 26 55.28 -62.71 -18.07
N THR A 27 55.69 -63.98 -17.94
CA THR A 27 55.55 -64.74 -16.69
C THR A 27 56.47 -64.18 -15.60
N ALA A 28 55.90 -63.86 -14.44
CA ALA A 28 56.63 -63.46 -13.25
C ALA A 28 56.97 -64.68 -12.40
N PHE A 29 58.26 -64.93 -12.17
CA PHE A 29 58.74 -66.04 -11.34
C PHE A 29 59.13 -65.57 -9.94
N ASP A 30 58.96 -66.48 -8.97
CA ASP A 30 59.32 -66.32 -7.56
C ASP A 30 58.74 -65.05 -6.92
N VAL A 31 57.50 -64.72 -7.27
CA VAL A 31 56.76 -63.60 -6.67
C VAL A 31 56.55 -63.88 -5.20
N TYR A 32 56.80 -62.88 -4.36
CA TYR A 32 56.52 -62.94 -2.92
C TYR A 32 56.01 -61.61 -2.40
N VAL A 33 55.26 -61.66 -1.30
CA VAL A 33 54.66 -60.49 -0.66
C VAL A 33 55.24 -60.34 0.73
N THR A 34 55.62 -59.14 1.12
CA THR A 34 55.99 -58.83 2.51
C THR A 34 55.11 -57.76 3.11
N ASP A 35 54.78 -57.90 4.38
CA ASP A 35 54.07 -56.89 5.17
C ASP A 35 54.82 -56.68 6.49
N ILE A 36 55.13 -55.44 6.84
CA ILE A 36 55.77 -55.07 8.11
C ILE A 36 54.72 -54.36 8.94
N PHE A 37 54.29 -54.98 10.04
CA PHE A 37 53.18 -54.47 10.82
C PHE A 37 53.54 -53.21 11.60
N ASP A 38 52.59 -52.28 11.65
CA ASP A 38 52.67 -51.11 12.52
C ASP A 38 52.87 -51.54 13.98
N GLY A 39 53.75 -50.87 14.72
CA GLY A 39 54.07 -51.22 16.10
C GLY A 39 52.89 -51.15 17.07
N ASN A 40 51.76 -50.56 16.68
CA ASN A 40 50.51 -50.56 17.45
C ASN A 40 49.66 -51.81 17.26
N LEU A 41 50.00 -52.68 16.31
CA LEU A 41 49.33 -53.95 16.07
C LEU A 41 49.90 -55.02 17.00
N ASP A 42 49.01 -55.82 17.58
CA ASP A 42 49.33 -57.03 18.33
C ASP A 42 49.33 -58.22 17.35
N ASP A 43 50.53 -58.64 17.00
CA ASP A 43 50.84 -59.74 16.09
C ASP A 43 51.25 -61.04 16.81
N SER A 44 51.10 -61.10 18.14
CA SER A 44 51.38 -62.29 18.93
C SER A 44 50.52 -63.51 18.53
N ASN A 45 49.32 -63.24 17.98
CA ASN A 45 48.35 -64.23 17.53
C ASN A 45 47.87 -63.96 16.10
N ILE A 46 48.80 -63.59 15.21
CA ILE A 46 48.47 -63.36 13.79
C ILE A 46 47.91 -64.62 13.12
N VAL A 47 46.85 -64.45 12.34
CA VAL A 47 46.22 -65.50 11.54
C VAL A 47 46.30 -65.10 10.07
N ILE A 48 46.83 -66.00 9.24
CA ILE A 48 46.91 -65.82 7.79
C ILE A 48 46.08 -66.94 7.15
N LYS A 49 45.04 -66.55 6.42
CA LYS A 49 44.00 -67.45 5.90
C LYS A 49 43.50 -66.99 4.54
N ASP A 50 42.54 -67.74 3.99
CA ASP A 50 41.81 -67.37 2.78
C ASP A 50 42.76 -67.12 1.59
N PHE A 51 43.70 -68.03 1.36
CA PHE A 51 44.61 -67.96 0.22
C PHE A 51 43.89 -68.37 -1.07
N TYR A 52 43.99 -67.52 -2.09
CA TYR A 52 43.50 -67.80 -3.44
C TYR A 52 44.53 -67.42 -4.48
N LEU A 53 44.68 -68.24 -5.51
CA LEU A 53 45.21 -67.81 -6.80
C LEU A 53 44.07 -67.16 -7.57
N VAL A 54 44.34 -66.03 -8.22
CA VAL A 54 43.33 -65.25 -8.93
C VAL A 54 43.77 -65.07 -10.37
N ASP A 55 42.90 -65.46 -11.29
CA ASP A 55 42.98 -65.06 -12.70
C ASP A 55 42.12 -63.82 -12.89
N TRP A 56 42.75 -62.66 -13.04
CA TRP A 56 42.07 -61.36 -13.14
C TRP A 56 41.43 -61.13 -14.51
N ALA A 57 41.87 -61.85 -15.55
CA ALA A 57 41.26 -61.77 -16.87
C ALA A 57 39.86 -62.42 -16.89
N THR A 58 39.67 -63.49 -16.13
CA THR A 58 38.41 -64.25 -16.03
C THR A 58 37.67 -64.05 -14.72
N ASN A 59 38.30 -63.37 -13.75
CA ASN A 59 37.82 -63.19 -12.38
C ASN A 59 37.53 -64.51 -11.65
N ILE A 60 38.35 -65.53 -11.91
CA ILE A 60 38.26 -66.85 -11.28
C ILE A 60 39.22 -66.91 -10.09
N GLU A 61 38.69 -67.31 -8.93
CA GLU A 61 39.46 -67.51 -7.71
C GLU A 61 39.57 -69.00 -7.39
N THR A 62 40.79 -69.49 -7.23
CA THR A 62 41.07 -70.88 -6.86
C THR A 62 41.69 -70.92 -5.48
N SER A 63 40.98 -71.51 -4.52
CA SER A 63 41.50 -71.69 -3.16
C SER A 63 42.77 -72.52 -3.18
N THR A 64 43.77 -72.09 -2.41
CA THR A 64 45.09 -72.73 -2.33
C THR A 64 45.65 -72.62 -0.92
N THR A 65 46.88 -73.07 -0.73
CA THR A 65 47.71 -72.77 0.44
C THR A 65 49.04 -72.23 -0.05
N LEU A 66 49.44 -71.05 0.40
CA LEU A 66 50.75 -70.47 0.08
C LEU A 66 51.70 -70.63 1.27
N PRO A 67 52.97 -71.03 1.06
CA PRO A 67 53.97 -71.01 2.11
C PRO A 67 54.20 -69.57 2.60
N TYR A 68 54.31 -69.41 3.92
CA TYR A 68 54.64 -68.12 4.52
C TYR A 68 55.55 -68.29 5.73
N SER A 69 56.25 -67.22 6.08
CA SER A 69 57.06 -67.11 7.29
C SER A 69 56.79 -65.77 7.96
N TYR A 70 56.79 -65.76 9.29
CA TYR A 70 56.67 -64.55 10.09
C TYR A 70 57.92 -64.40 10.96
N ASP A 71 58.54 -63.22 10.92
CA ASP A 71 59.66 -62.85 11.78
C ASP A 71 59.18 -61.91 12.90
N PRO A 72 59.11 -62.38 14.17
CA PRO A 72 58.66 -61.57 15.29
C PRO A 72 59.66 -60.48 15.72
N GLN A 73 60.93 -60.52 15.29
CA GLN A 73 61.89 -59.45 15.62
C GLN A 73 61.71 -58.23 14.72
N SER A 74 61.40 -58.46 13.45
CA SER A 74 61.15 -57.39 12.48
C SER A 74 59.67 -57.11 12.23
N HIS A 75 58.76 -57.84 12.92
CA HIS A 75 57.31 -57.78 12.73
C HIS A 75 56.91 -57.96 11.27
N LYS A 76 57.64 -58.83 10.55
CA LYS A 76 57.55 -58.97 9.09
C LYS A 76 56.94 -60.31 8.70
N LEU A 77 55.81 -60.26 8.00
CA LEU A 77 55.24 -61.40 7.27
C LEU A 77 55.87 -61.47 5.88
N THR A 78 56.19 -62.68 5.42
CA THR A 78 56.59 -62.97 4.03
C THR A 78 55.78 -64.15 3.51
N VAL A 79 55.04 -63.96 2.41
CA VAL A 79 54.25 -64.99 1.73
C VAL A 79 54.89 -65.29 0.38
N LEU A 80 55.27 -66.54 0.15
CA LEU A 80 55.84 -67.00 -1.11
C LEU A 80 54.70 -67.34 -2.07
N ALA A 81 54.44 -66.44 -3.02
CA ALA A 81 53.25 -66.50 -3.88
C ALA A 81 53.43 -67.44 -5.08
N GLY A 82 54.63 -67.49 -5.66
CA GLY A 82 54.97 -68.43 -6.73
C GLY A 82 55.11 -67.79 -8.10
N THR A 83 54.67 -68.50 -9.15
CA THR A 83 54.83 -68.08 -10.55
C THR A 83 53.48 -67.71 -11.14
N PHE A 84 53.41 -66.58 -11.84
CA PHE A 84 52.17 -66.03 -12.39
C PHE A 84 52.36 -65.58 -13.83
N ASP A 85 51.54 -66.08 -14.75
CA ASP A 85 51.46 -65.51 -16.09
C ASP A 85 50.81 -64.12 -16.05
N SER A 86 50.80 -63.44 -17.20
CA SER A 86 50.12 -62.14 -17.33
C SER A 86 48.67 -62.23 -16.83
N ARG A 87 48.21 -61.23 -16.08
CA ARG A 87 46.86 -61.15 -15.47
C ARG A 87 46.56 -62.19 -14.40
N GLN A 88 47.56 -62.92 -13.92
CA GLN A 88 47.41 -63.82 -12.79
C GLN A 88 48.04 -63.22 -11.53
N GLY A 89 47.56 -63.65 -10.38
CA GLY A 89 48.11 -63.23 -9.10
C GLY A 89 47.45 -63.97 -7.96
N GLY A 90 47.32 -63.31 -6.82
CA GLY A 90 46.74 -63.95 -5.65
C GLY A 90 46.17 -62.96 -4.66
N LYS A 91 45.46 -63.52 -3.68
CA LYS A 91 45.02 -62.79 -2.50
C LYS A 91 45.06 -63.67 -1.26
N PHE A 92 45.22 -63.05 -0.12
CA PHE A 92 45.13 -63.69 1.19
C PHE A 92 44.72 -62.69 2.27
N THR A 93 44.12 -63.21 3.33
CA THR A 93 43.65 -62.41 4.47
C THR A 93 44.60 -62.54 5.64
N VAL A 94 44.94 -61.40 6.22
CA VAL A 94 45.64 -61.30 7.49
C VAL A 94 44.66 -60.80 8.55
N GLU A 95 44.64 -61.47 9.68
CA GLU A 95 43.85 -61.11 10.84
C GLU A 95 44.77 -61.02 12.07
N LEU A 96 44.75 -59.86 12.71
CA LEU A 96 45.51 -59.56 13.92
C LEU A 96 44.69 -58.58 14.78
N ARG A 97 45.24 -58.01 15.85
CA ARG A 97 44.53 -57.03 16.69
C ARG A 97 45.23 -55.70 16.77
N LEU A 98 44.47 -54.64 17.02
CA LEU A 98 45.03 -53.41 17.56
C LEU A 98 45.35 -53.65 19.05
N LYS A 99 46.52 -53.20 19.52
CA LYS A 99 46.87 -53.32 20.94
C LYS A 99 45.80 -52.65 21.84
N PRO A 100 45.48 -53.21 23.02
CA PRO A 100 44.42 -52.70 23.88
C PRO A 100 44.76 -51.38 24.57
N ASP A 101 46.04 -50.99 24.62
CA ASP A 101 46.57 -49.80 25.29
C ASP A 101 46.94 -48.66 24.32
N VAL A 102 46.56 -48.78 23.04
CA VAL A 102 46.79 -47.72 22.04
C VAL A 102 46.07 -46.43 22.46
N ALA A 103 46.85 -45.35 22.56
CA ALA A 103 46.33 -44.04 22.95
C ALA A 103 45.40 -43.45 21.88
N GLN A 104 44.45 -42.62 22.31
CA GLN A 104 43.60 -41.83 21.42
C GLN A 104 44.44 -40.87 20.56
N GLY A 105 44.01 -40.66 19.32
CA GLY A 105 44.72 -39.89 18.30
C GLY A 105 45.81 -40.68 17.56
N THR A 106 46.08 -41.94 17.94
CA THR A 106 47.10 -42.76 17.27
C THR A 106 46.62 -43.21 15.90
N VAL A 107 47.46 -43.00 14.89
CA VAL A 107 47.26 -43.47 13.52
C VAL A 107 47.98 -44.79 13.33
N VAL A 108 47.29 -45.75 12.74
CA VAL A 108 47.81 -47.06 12.36
C VAL A 108 47.82 -47.12 10.84
N LYS A 109 49.01 -47.30 10.26
CA LYS A 109 49.16 -47.35 8.80
C LYS A 109 49.75 -48.70 8.41
N ASN A 110 49.04 -49.44 7.57
CA ASN A 110 49.52 -50.73 7.07
C ASN A 110 49.55 -50.78 5.54
N PHE A 111 50.58 -51.38 4.97
CA PHE A 111 50.69 -51.66 3.54
C PHE A 111 51.63 -52.85 3.31
N ALA A 112 51.36 -53.63 2.27
CA ALA A 112 52.26 -54.70 1.85
C ALA A 112 53.10 -54.28 0.64
N THR A 113 54.19 -54.99 0.40
CA THR A 113 55.04 -54.86 -0.79
C THR A 113 55.10 -56.19 -1.51
N VAL A 114 54.78 -56.18 -2.80
CA VAL A 114 54.88 -57.32 -3.70
C VAL A 114 56.20 -57.20 -4.44
N TYR A 115 56.96 -58.29 -4.49
CA TYR A 115 58.25 -58.33 -5.18
C TYR A 115 58.12 -59.23 -6.40
N PHE A 116 58.62 -58.73 -7.53
CA PHE A 116 58.72 -59.44 -8.80
C PHE A 116 60.21 -59.55 -9.17
N PRO A 117 60.94 -60.54 -8.61
CA PRO A 117 62.40 -60.62 -8.77
C PRO A 117 62.86 -60.68 -10.23
N THR A 118 62.11 -61.36 -11.08
CA THR A 118 62.41 -61.51 -12.51
C THR A 118 62.21 -60.22 -13.30
N ALA A 119 61.37 -59.30 -12.82
CA ALA A 119 61.20 -57.97 -13.38
C ALA A 119 62.11 -56.91 -12.70
N LEU A 120 62.83 -57.29 -11.63
CA LEU A 120 63.55 -56.35 -10.74
C LEU A 120 62.63 -55.24 -10.22
N GLU A 121 61.37 -55.58 -9.94
CA GLU A 121 60.33 -54.64 -9.52
C GLU A 121 59.84 -54.95 -8.10
N GLU A 122 59.55 -53.90 -7.34
CA GLU A 122 58.81 -53.96 -6.09
C GLU A 122 57.65 -52.97 -6.13
N THR A 123 56.46 -53.44 -5.75
CA THR A 123 55.22 -52.68 -5.89
C THR A 123 54.52 -52.66 -4.54
N ARG A 124 54.31 -51.46 -4.00
CA ARG A 124 53.55 -51.29 -2.76
C ARG A 124 52.06 -51.35 -3.06
N THR A 125 51.30 -52.01 -2.17
CA THR A 125 49.85 -51.86 -2.17
C THR A 125 49.44 -50.44 -1.78
N ASN A 126 48.18 -50.08 -1.97
CA ASN A 126 47.59 -48.96 -1.23
C ASN A 126 47.75 -49.19 0.29
N SER A 127 47.77 -48.09 1.06
CA SER A 127 47.81 -48.15 2.51
C SER A 127 46.41 -48.16 3.09
N ILE A 128 46.17 -49.00 4.09
CA ILE A 128 45.05 -48.87 5.00
C ILE A 128 45.44 -47.89 6.10
N ILE A 129 44.62 -46.88 6.34
CA ILE A 129 44.82 -45.91 7.41
C ILE A 129 43.64 -45.99 8.37
N SER A 130 43.94 -46.38 9.60
CA SER A 130 42.98 -46.40 10.71
C SER A 130 43.48 -45.49 11.82
N ALA A 131 42.59 -45.04 12.68
CA ALA A 131 42.97 -44.26 13.86
C ALA A 131 42.07 -44.57 15.05
N VAL A 132 42.67 -44.57 16.25
CA VAL A 132 41.88 -44.52 17.49
C VAL A 132 41.43 -43.09 17.66
N PRO A 133 40.14 -42.76 17.52
CA PRO A 133 39.72 -41.37 17.48
C PRO A 133 39.90 -40.67 18.82
N GLN A 134 40.25 -39.40 18.74
CA GLN A 134 40.36 -38.47 19.85
C GLN A 134 38.99 -37.82 20.12
N PRO A 135 38.53 -37.73 21.39
CA PRO A 135 37.32 -37.00 21.71
C PRO A 135 37.44 -35.53 21.31
N ALA A 136 36.46 -35.04 20.55
CA ALA A 136 36.28 -33.61 20.33
C ALA A 136 35.00 -33.13 21.02
N THR A 137 34.98 -31.86 21.38
CA THR A 137 33.84 -31.19 22.01
C THR A 137 33.52 -29.93 21.22
N VAL A 138 32.27 -29.81 20.78
CA VAL A 138 31.71 -28.58 20.24
C VAL A 138 31.07 -27.78 21.36
N ALA A 139 31.33 -26.47 21.41
CA ALA A 139 30.73 -25.56 22.37
C ALA A 139 30.07 -24.38 21.65
N TYR A 140 28.77 -24.18 21.88
CA TYR A 140 28.04 -23.05 21.30
C TYR A 140 28.50 -21.72 21.93
N THR A 141 28.89 -20.76 21.09
CA THR A 141 29.41 -19.43 21.47
C THR A 141 28.62 -18.27 20.85
N GLY A 142 27.60 -18.57 20.04
CA GLY A 142 26.77 -17.57 19.38
C GLY A 142 25.81 -16.82 20.32
N SER A 143 25.05 -15.91 19.73
CA SER A 143 23.97 -15.16 20.38
C SER A 143 22.93 -16.11 21.00
N THR A 144 22.45 -15.77 22.20
CA THR A 144 21.33 -16.44 22.89
C THR A 144 20.05 -15.60 22.89
N VAL A 145 20.14 -14.36 22.39
CA VAL A 145 19.00 -13.48 22.13
C VAL A 145 19.15 -12.92 20.71
N ALA A 146 18.06 -12.90 19.96
CA ALA A 146 17.97 -12.26 18.66
C ALA A 146 16.67 -11.45 18.55
N VAL A 147 16.63 -10.50 17.62
CA VAL A 147 15.42 -9.74 17.30
C VAL A 147 14.92 -10.19 15.93
N TYR A 148 13.61 -10.35 15.79
CA TYR A 148 12.99 -10.72 14.51
C TYR A 148 13.49 -9.82 13.38
N SER A 149 13.77 -10.42 12.22
CA SER A 149 14.29 -9.78 11.02
C SER A 149 15.61 -9.01 11.19
N SER A 150 16.34 -9.28 12.28
CA SER A 150 17.70 -8.78 12.50
C SER A 150 18.73 -9.88 12.31
N TYR A 151 19.97 -9.48 12.02
CA TYR A 151 21.10 -10.41 11.95
C TYR A 151 21.55 -10.81 13.35
N ALA A 152 21.80 -12.11 13.57
CA ALA A 152 22.36 -12.64 14.81
C ALA A 152 23.59 -13.50 14.52
N MET A 153 24.55 -13.52 15.43
CA MET A 153 25.75 -14.35 15.30
C MET A 153 25.44 -15.76 15.79
N ILE A 154 25.56 -16.75 14.92
CA ILE A 154 25.48 -18.17 15.30
C ILE A 154 26.89 -18.74 15.21
N ALA A 155 27.44 -19.18 16.34
CA ALA A 155 28.83 -19.61 16.41
C ALA A 155 29.04 -20.78 17.38
N ALA A 156 30.10 -21.54 17.13
CA ALA A 156 30.60 -22.56 18.03
C ALA A 156 32.11 -22.74 17.88
N THR A 157 32.75 -23.20 18.95
CA THR A 157 34.14 -23.64 18.95
C THR A 157 34.22 -25.15 18.94
N VAL A 158 35.22 -25.73 18.28
CA VAL A 158 35.52 -27.17 18.36
C VAL A 158 36.88 -27.35 19.01
N THR A 159 36.93 -28.14 20.08
CA THR A 159 38.16 -28.39 20.82
C THR A 159 38.41 -29.88 21.05
N SER A 160 39.68 -30.24 21.22
CA SER A 160 40.08 -31.56 21.73
C SER A 160 41.21 -31.37 22.74
N PHE A 161 41.07 -31.95 23.94
CA PHE A 161 41.98 -31.74 25.07
C PHE A 161 42.32 -30.25 25.35
N GLY A 162 41.32 -29.38 25.22
CA GLY A 162 41.46 -27.93 25.43
C GLY A 162 42.13 -27.17 24.29
N GLN A 163 42.54 -27.84 23.21
CA GLN A 163 43.10 -27.20 22.01
C GLN A 163 42.03 -27.01 20.94
N THR A 164 42.00 -25.84 20.31
CA THR A 164 41.07 -25.50 19.23
C THR A 164 41.43 -26.22 17.93
N LEU A 165 40.43 -26.77 17.24
CA LEU A 165 40.62 -27.47 15.98
C LEU A 165 40.28 -26.56 14.80
N LEU A 166 41.23 -26.40 13.86
CA LEU A 166 41.08 -25.63 12.62
C LEU A 166 40.46 -26.48 11.50
N GLY A 167 39.64 -25.87 10.63
CA GLY A 167 39.12 -26.47 9.42
C GLY A 167 38.09 -27.57 9.65
N LYS A 168 37.46 -27.61 10.83
CA LYS A 168 36.45 -28.60 11.19
C LYS A 168 35.05 -28.11 10.81
N THR A 169 34.31 -28.92 10.09
CA THR A 169 32.93 -28.63 9.69
C THR A 169 32.00 -28.63 10.90
N VAL A 170 31.24 -27.56 11.09
CA VAL A 170 30.20 -27.45 12.12
C VAL A 170 28.86 -27.17 11.44
N ASN A 171 27.86 -27.93 11.84
CA ASN A 171 26.48 -27.78 11.41
C ASN A 171 25.66 -27.15 12.54
N PHE A 172 24.97 -26.06 12.25
CA PHE A 172 24.03 -25.39 13.14
C PHE A 172 22.60 -25.68 12.71
N TYR A 173 21.71 -25.91 13.67
CA TYR A 173 20.29 -26.14 13.43
C TYR A 173 19.45 -25.25 14.35
N ILE A 174 18.47 -24.54 13.78
CA ILE A 174 17.51 -23.73 14.50
C ILE A 174 16.14 -23.77 13.80
N GLY A 175 15.13 -24.33 14.47
CA GLY A 175 13.86 -24.64 13.81
C GLY A 175 14.10 -25.51 12.58
N ASP A 176 13.55 -25.12 11.43
CA ASP A 176 13.75 -25.81 10.14
C ASP A 176 15.00 -25.31 9.37
N SER A 177 15.71 -24.31 9.90
CA SER A 177 16.90 -23.74 9.28
C SER A 177 18.17 -24.49 9.69
N SER A 178 19.09 -24.64 8.75
CA SER A 178 20.43 -25.17 9.01
C SER A 178 21.51 -24.35 8.34
N PHE A 179 22.69 -24.30 8.96
CA PHE A 179 23.86 -23.59 8.45
C PHE A 179 25.09 -24.46 8.65
N THR A 180 25.95 -24.54 7.63
CA THR A 180 27.21 -25.27 7.71
C THR A 180 28.37 -24.32 7.44
N THR A 181 29.38 -24.34 8.31
CA THR A 181 30.62 -23.58 8.12
C THR A 181 31.79 -24.36 8.72
N VAL A 182 33.00 -23.86 8.56
CA VAL A 182 34.22 -24.50 9.10
C VAL A 182 34.86 -23.63 10.18
N THR A 183 35.53 -24.27 11.13
CA THR A 183 36.31 -23.53 12.13
C THR A 183 37.49 -22.81 11.50
N GLY A 184 37.67 -21.52 11.85
CA GLY A 184 38.81 -20.70 11.44
C GLY A 184 40.06 -20.90 12.30
N GLY A 185 41.04 -20.00 12.16
CA GLY A 185 42.33 -20.04 12.89
C GLY A 185 42.22 -20.04 14.42
N SER A 186 41.11 -19.54 14.96
CA SER A 186 40.76 -19.52 16.38
C SER A 186 39.97 -20.75 16.83
N GLY A 187 39.69 -21.72 15.95
CA GLY A 187 38.81 -22.85 16.23
C GLY A 187 37.32 -22.52 16.26
N GLU A 188 36.92 -21.31 15.87
CA GLU A 188 35.53 -20.88 15.83
C GLU A 188 34.94 -21.00 14.43
N ALA A 189 33.75 -21.59 14.36
CA ALA A 189 32.87 -21.64 13.20
C ALA A 189 31.72 -20.66 13.45
N SER A 190 31.55 -19.64 12.59
CA SER A 190 30.53 -18.61 12.77
C SER A 190 29.78 -18.27 11.48
N VAL A 191 28.49 -17.98 11.58
CA VAL A 191 27.63 -17.43 10.53
C VAL A 191 26.76 -16.29 11.07
N TYR A 192 26.29 -15.41 10.19
CA TYR A 192 25.44 -14.26 10.54
C TYR A 192 24.14 -14.27 9.72
N PRO A 193 23.19 -15.18 9.99
CA PRO A 193 21.92 -15.20 9.29
C PRO A 193 20.97 -14.09 9.77
N GLN A 194 20.06 -13.68 8.89
CA GLN A 194 18.88 -12.89 9.28
C GLN A 194 17.86 -13.82 9.96
N VAL A 195 17.38 -13.43 11.15
CA VAL A 195 16.50 -14.26 11.97
C VAL A 195 15.04 -13.99 11.61
N ASP A 196 14.49 -14.77 10.67
CA ASP A 196 13.11 -14.63 10.19
C ASP A 196 12.14 -15.68 10.78
N ILE A 197 12.52 -16.36 11.85
CA ILE A 197 11.62 -17.22 12.65
C ILE A 197 10.80 -16.36 13.63
N PRO A 198 9.51 -16.68 13.88
CA PRO A 198 8.67 -15.88 14.77
C PRO A 198 9.25 -15.74 16.20
N PRO A 199 8.94 -14.67 16.93
CA PRO A 199 9.36 -14.52 18.33
C PRO A 199 8.96 -15.71 19.21
N GLY A 200 9.89 -16.18 20.03
CA GLY A 200 9.76 -17.41 20.82
C GLY A 200 11.11 -17.92 21.32
N ASN A 201 11.10 -19.04 22.05
CA ASN A 201 12.33 -19.71 22.49
C ASN A 201 12.58 -20.93 21.59
N TYR A 202 13.74 -20.97 20.97
CA TYR A 202 14.14 -22.04 20.05
C TYR A 202 15.36 -22.75 20.59
N GLN A 203 15.37 -24.08 20.48
CA GLN A 203 16.60 -24.83 20.68
C GLN A 203 17.51 -24.59 19.47
N ILE A 204 18.77 -24.23 19.74
CA ILE A 204 19.82 -24.20 18.74
C ILE A 204 20.80 -25.33 19.00
N THR A 205 21.13 -26.08 17.95
CA THR A 205 22.09 -27.20 18.04
C THR A 205 23.32 -26.87 17.21
N ALA A 206 24.50 -26.92 17.82
CA ALA A 206 25.77 -26.97 17.13
C ALA A 206 26.25 -28.43 17.10
N ALA A 207 26.62 -28.93 15.93
CA ALA A 207 27.04 -30.31 15.73
C ALA A 207 28.35 -30.35 14.94
N PHE A 208 29.38 -30.90 15.58
CA PHE A 208 30.58 -31.38 14.89
C PHE A 208 30.36 -32.86 14.54
N PRO A 209 30.22 -33.24 13.25
CA PRO A 209 29.94 -34.63 12.87
C PRO A 209 31.14 -35.58 13.05
N GLY A 210 32.27 -35.08 13.52
CA GLY A 210 33.55 -35.80 13.45
C GLY A 210 34.20 -35.60 12.09
N ASP A 211 35.43 -36.09 11.94
CA ASP A 211 36.12 -36.09 10.64
C ASP A 211 36.31 -37.49 10.05
N GLY A 212 35.77 -38.52 10.70
CA GLY A 212 35.85 -39.91 10.26
C GLY A 212 37.21 -40.58 10.53
N TYR A 213 38.19 -39.83 11.06
CA TYR A 213 39.55 -40.32 11.30
C TYR A 213 40.09 -39.95 12.68
N TYR A 214 40.33 -38.67 12.94
CA TYR A 214 41.04 -38.22 14.14
C TYR A 214 40.11 -37.81 15.27
N TYR A 215 38.93 -37.26 14.98
CA TYR A 215 38.11 -36.62 16.01
C TYR A 215 36.67 -37.12 16.01
N THR A 216 36.21 -37.63 17.14
CA THR A 216 34.83 -38.10 17.29
C THR A 216 33.81 -36.98 17.08
N SER A 217 32.60 -37.34 16.65
CA SER A 217 31.48 -36.41 16.61
C SER A 217 31.13 -35.88 18.01
N SER A 218 30.62 -34.65 18.07
CA SER A 218 30.02 -34.07 19.28
C SER A 218 28.91 -33.10 18.92
N THR A 219 27.95 -32.95 19.83
CA THR A 219 26.83 -32.02 19.69
C THR A 219 26.62 -31.25 20.97
N GLN A 220 26.20 -29.98 20.86
CA GLN A 220 25.79 -29.16 21.98
C GLN A 220 24.54 -28.36 21.62
N THR A 221 23.61 -28.28 22.56
CA THR A 221 22.40 -27.47 22.45
C THR A 221 22.48 -26.22 23.33
N SER A 222 21.80 -25.16 22.89
CA SER A 222 21.55 -23.94 23.64
C SER A 222 20.12 -23.45 23.33
N THR A 223 19.71 -22.35 23.94
CA THR A 223 18.42 -21.70 23.67
C THR A 223 18.66 -20.33 23.05
N LEU A 224 18.01 -20.06 21.92
CA LEU A 224 17.89 -18.72 21.34
C LEU A 224 16.50 -18.16 21.65
N GLN A 225 16.46 -17.05 22.40
CA GLN A 225 15.24 -16.27 22.57
C GLN A 225 15.13 -15.25 21.43
N VAL A 226 14.11 -15.40 20.59
CA VAL A 226 13.78 -14.44 19.53
C VAL A 226 12.73 -13.46 20.07
N LEU A 227 13.09 -12.18 20.10
CA LEU A 227 12.24 -11.08 20.53
C LEU A 227 11.50 -10.47 19.33
N ARG A 228 10.37 -9.82 19.62
CA ARG A 228 9.70 -8.96 18.64
C ARG A 228 10.60 -7.78 18.26
N ALA A 229 10.49 -7.34 17.02
CA ALA A 229 11.17 -6.15 16.53
C ALA A 229 10.41 -4.88 16.88
N GLU A 230 11.13 -3.83 17.25
CA GLU A 230 10.55 -2.51 17.46
C GLU A 230 10.15 -1.86 16.13
N THR A 231 9.10 -1.05 16.17
CA THR A 231 8.60 -0.28 15.04
C THR A 231 8.47 1.18 15.41
N TYR A 232 8.63 2.05 14.43
CA TYR A 232 8.65 3.50 14.58
C TYR A 232 7.83 4.12 13.46
N ILE A 233 6.97 5.08 13.76
CA ILE A 233 6.30 5.89 12.74
C ILE A 233 7.10 7.18 12.58
N SER A 234 7.51 7.48 11.34
CA SER A 234 8.21 8.73 11.01
C SER A 234 7.24 9.91 11.10
N ASP A 235 7.76 11.13 11.34
CA ASP A 235 6.93 12.34 11.28
C ASP A 235 6.21 12.43 9.92
N PHE A 236 4.92 12.74 9.98
CA PHE A 236 4.02 12.83 8.83
C PHE A 236 3.23 14.13 8.85
N SER A 237 3.75 15.15 9.54
CA SER A 237 3.18 16.49 9.55
C SER A 237 3.22 17.11 8.14
N THR A 238 2.12 17.72 7.72
CA THR A 238 1.99 18.25 6.34
C THR A 238 0.93 19.35 6.24
N ILE A 239 0.86 20.00 5.08
CA ILE A 239 -0.16 20.99 4.72
C ILE A 239 -1.03 20.41 3.61
N THR A 240 -2.34 20.61 3.68
CA THR A 240 -3.28 20.26 2.61
C THR A 240 -4.11 21.47 2.19
N TYR A 241 -4.45 21.50 0.91
CA TYR A 241 -5.37 22.45 0.28
C TYR A 241 -6.67 21.80 -0.18
N SER A 242 -6.79 20.48 0.05
CA SER A 242 -7.96 19.68 -0.29
C SER A 242 -8.74 19.34 0.97
N THR A 243 -10.08 19.37 0.86
CA THR A 243 -11.00 18.82 1.88
C THR A 243 -11.00 17.29 1.92
N THR A 244 -10.30 16.64 0.98
CA THR A 244 -10.05 15.19 0.94
C THR A 244 -8.54 14.91 0.78
N PRO A 245 -7.71 15.22 1.80
CA PRO A 245 -6.26 15.04 1.72
C PRO A 245 -5.84 13.59 1.49
N VAL A 246 -4.65 13.43 0.89
CA VAL A 246 -3.92 12.17 0.83
C VAL A 246 -2.67 12.29 1.72
N ILE A 247 -2.56 11.44 2.74
CA ILE A 247 -1.43 11.44 3.69
C ILE A 247 -0.70 10.11 3.61
N ALA A 248 0.62 10.18 3.43
CA ALA A 248 1.52 9.04 3.48
C ALA A 248 2.17 8.95 4.87
N VAL A 249 2.04 7.79 5.53
CA VAL A 249 2.63 7.53 6.85
C VAL A 249 3.66 6.41 6.69
N ALA A 250 4.93 6.72 6.96
CA ALA A 250 6.02 5.75 6.88
C ALA A 250 6.24 5.06 8.23
N MET A 251 6.44 3.74 8.20
CA MET A 251 6.80 2.94 9.38
C MET A 251 8.13 2.22 9.16
N THR A 252 9.05 2.36 10.11
CA THR A 252 10.43 1.89 10.02
C THR A 252 10.81 1.04 11.23
N ASN A 253 11.94 0.34 11.12
CA ASN A 253 12.65 -0.26 12.25
C ASN A 253 13.49 0.79 13.01
N SER A 254 14.23 0.35 14.03
CA SER A 254 15.11 1.21 14.85
C SER A 254 16.28 1.86 14.09
N LYS A 255 16.52 1.45 12.83
CA LYS A 255 17.55 2.04 11.95
C LYS A 255 16.96 3.02 10.93
N GLY A 256 15.66 3.33 11.01
CA GLY A 256 14.99 4.19 10.03
C GLY A 256 14.76 3.54 8.66
N VAL A 257 14.91 2.21 8.57
CA VAL A 257 14.69 1.46 7.33
C VAL A 257 13.32 0.78 7.37
N GLN A 258 12.68 0.58 6.22
CA GLN A 258 11.41 -0.16 6.15
C GLN A 258 11.50 -1.52 6.86
N ILE A 259 10.42 -1.90 7.53
CA ILE A 259 10.30 -3.24 8.12
C ILE A 259 10.14 -4.30 7.01
N LEU A 260 10.54 -5.54 7.27
CA LEU A 260 10.44 -6.61 6.26
C LEU A 260 9.14 -7.42 6.42
N HIS A 261 8.87 -8.29 5.44
CA HIS A 261 7.76 -9.26 5.42
C HIS A 261 6.35 -8.66 5.38
N GLN A 262 6.22 -7.43 4.87
CA GLN A 262 4.93 -6.74 4.72
C GLN A 262 3.98 -7.46 3.74
N ASP A 263 4.53 -8.13 2.71
CA ASP A 263 3.75 -8.82 1.67
C ASP A 263 3.23 -10.20 2.11
N ILE A 264 3.83 -10.79 3.14
CA ILE A 264 3.44 -12.10 3.68
C ILE A 264 2.33 -11.91 4.72
N GLU A 265 2.48 -10.91 5.58
CA GLU A 265 1.50 -10.57 6.61
C GLU A 265 1.31 -9.06 6.67
N ALA A 266 0.16 -8.61 6.16
CA ALA A 266 -0.25 -7.22 6.13
C ALA A 266 -0.08 -6.53 7.50
N LYS A 267 0.51 -5.33 7.48
CA LYS A 267 0.68 -4.47 8.65
C LYS A 267 -0.23 -3.26 8.50
N THR A 268 -1.29 -3.20 9.29
CA THR A 268 -2.32 -2.16 9.17
C THR A 268 -2.09 -1.04 10.18
N LEU A 269 -2.00 0.19 9.69
CA LEU A 269 -2.01 1.40 10.51
C LEU A 269 -3.44 1.94 10.60
N GLN A 270 -3.80 2.47 11.76
CA GLN A 270 -4.99 3.29 11.97
C GLN A 270 -4.58 4.76 12.02
N LEU A 271 -5.37 5.62 11.39
CA LEU A 271 -5.23 7.07 11.47
C LEU A 271 -6.42 7.63 12.24
N GLU A 272 -6.14 8.49 13.22
CA GLU A 272 -7.11 9.16 14.07
C GLU A 272 -6.86 10.67 14.06
N TYR A 273 -7.91 11.46 14.35
CA TYR A 273 -7.80 12.88 14.63
C TYR A 273 -8.29 13.19 16.04
N LEU A 274 -7.78 14.27 16.63
CA LEU A 274 -8.20 14.74 17.95
C LEU A 274 -9.45 15.64 17.82
N ASP A 275 -10.53 15.26 18.48
CA ASP A 275 -11.78 16.03 18.61
C ASP A 275 -12.01 16.37 20.09
N GLY A 276 -11.77 17.63 20.47
CA GLY A 276 -11.67 18.04 21.86
C GLY A 276 -10.53 17.29 22.57
N GLU A 277 -10.88 16.37 23.47
CA GLU A 277 -9.92 15.52 24.19
C GLU A 277 -9.94 14.05 23.72
N THR A 278 -10.75 13.72 22.71
CA THR A 278 -10.99 12.33 22.28
C THR A 278 -10.41 12.08 20.89
N TRP A 279 -9.68 10.97 20.73
CA TRP A 279 -9.23 10.50 19.43
C TRP A 279 -10.37 9.80 18.69
N LYS A 280 -10.65 10.23 17.46
CA LYS A 280 -11.67 9.65 16.57
C LYS A 280 -11.03 9.08 15.30
N PRO A 281 -11.50 7.93 14.81
CA PRO A 281 -10.91 7.28 13.63
C PRO A 281 -11.19 8.07 12.35
N LEU A 282 -10.17 8.23 11.52
CA LEU A 282 -10.27 8.70 10.13
C LEU A 282 -10.26 7.54 9.13
N GLY A 283 -9.52 6.47 9.43
CA GLY A 283 -9.44 5.30 8.56
C GLY A 283 -8.30 4.36 8.92
N GLN A 284 -8.13 3.32 8.10
CA GLN A 284 -7.05 2.36 8.21
C GLN A 284 -6.42 2.11 6.84
N ALA A 285 -5.11 1.88 6.81
CA ALA A 285 -4.38 1.57 5.60
C ALA A 285 -3.29 0.53 5.89
N THR A 286 -3.05 -0.36 4.93
CA THR A 286 -1.99 -1.38 5.04
C THR A 286 -0.69 -0.81 4.50
N LEU A 287 0.41 -1.10 5.19
CA LEU A 287 1.76 -0.79 4.72
C LEU A 287 2.06 -1.53 3.42
N SER A 288 2.55 -0.77 2.45
CA SER A 288 3.17 -1.29 1.24
C SER A 288 4.51 -0.59 1.06
N SER A 289 5.59 -1.36 0.91
CA SER A 289 6.95 -0.82 0.78
C SER A 289 7.32 0.20 1.88
N GLY A 290 6.85 -0.02 3.11
CA GLY A 290 7.14 0.82 4.28
C GLY A 290 6.21 2.02 4.48
N THR A 291 5.24 2.23 3.60
CA THR A 291 4.31 3.38 3.68
C THR A 291 2.85 2.94 3.64
N ALA A 292 2.02 3.50 4.51
CA ALA A 292 0.57 3.39 4.47
C ALA A 292 -0.02 4.71 3.96
N VAL A 293 -0.91 4.66 2.97
CA VAL A 293 -1.51 5.86 2.35
C VAL A 293 -2.97 5.97 2.76
N PHE A 294 -3.34 7.12 3.31
CA PHE A 294 -4.68 7.44 3.76
C PHE A 294 -5.29 8.50 2.85
N GLN A 295 -6.56 8.32 2.49
CA GLN A 295 -7.39 9.35 1.87
C GLN A 295 -8.69 9.44 2.68
N PHE A 296 -9.03 10.63 3.15
CA PHE A 296 -10.19 10.84 4.02
C PHE A 296 -10.76 12.25 3.83
N PRO A 297 -12.07 12.45 3.99
CA PRO A 297 -12.63 13.79 4.09
C PRO A 297 -12.24 14.43 5.43
N LEU A 298 -11.92 15.73 5.41
CA LEU A 298 -11.63 16.48 6.63
C LEU A 298 -12.86 16.53 7.55
N PRO A 299 -12.67 16.34 8.88
CA PRO A 299 -13.76 16.48 9.85
C PRO A 299 -14.39 17.87 9.81
N GLN A 300 -15.72 17.91 9.98
CA GLN A 300 -16.52 19.12 10.04
C GLN A 300 -16.85 19.53 11.49
N PRO A 301 -16.95 20.83 11.81
CA PRO A 301 -16.66 21.96 10.92
C PRO A 301 -15.16 22.04 10.60
N LEU A 302 -14.79 22.56 9.43
CA LEU A 302 -13.39 22.69 9.05
C LEU A 302 -12.62 23.57 10.04
N THR A 303 -11.37 23.18 10.32
CA THR A 303 -10.43 23.96 11.13
C THR A 303 -9.13 24.16 10.37
N THR A 304 -8.33 25.15 10.78
CA THR A 304 -7.01 25.42 10.15
C THR A 304 -5.96 24.37 10.51
N THR A 305 -6.22 23.54 11.52
CA THR A 305 -5.25 22.57 12.04
C THR A 305 -5.96 21.37 12.64
N TYR A 306 -5.49 20.19 12.24
CA TYR A 306 -5.89 18.89 12.80
C TYR A 306 -4.69 18.24 13.47
N GLN A 307 -4.85 17.81 14.71
CA GLN A 307 -3.89 16.91 15.36
C GLN A 307 -4.23 15.48 14.94
N LEU A 308 -3.27 14.82 14.30
CA LEU A 308 -3.40 13.45 13.83
C LEU A 308 -2.59 12.51 14.71
N LYS A 309 -3.01 11.24 14.75
CA LYS A 309 -2.25 10.15 15.36
C LYS A 309 -2.34 8.92 14.46
N ALA A 310 -1.18 8.41 14.07
CA ALA A 310 -1.08 7.13 13.40
C ALA A 310 -0.66 6.06 14.41
N LYS A 311 -1.30 4.90 14.36
CA LYS A 311 -1.08 3.79 15.28
C LYS A 311 -0.95 2.46 14.55
N PHE A 312 0.08 1.71 14.88
CA PHE A 312 0.20 0.30 14.58
C PHE A 312 0.07 -0.49 15.90
N SER A 313 -0.92 -1.38 15.98
CA SER A 313 -1.21 -2.14 17.21
C SER A 313 -0.21 -3.24 17.55
N GLY A 314 0.82 -3.44 16.72
CA GLY A 314 1.73 -4.56 16.83
C GLY A 314 1.11 -5.87 16.35
N ASP A 315 1.95 -6.90 16.29
CA ASP A 315 1.52 -8.26 16.01
C ASP A 315 2.41 -9.27 16.75
N ASN A 316 2.44 -10.53 16.32
CA ASN A 316 3.27 -11.57 16.93
C ASN A 316 4.78 -11.37 16.68
N LYS A 317 5.18 -10.55 15.69
CA LYS A 317 6.57 -10.32 15.21
C LYS A 317 7.10 -8.93 15.55
N TYR A 318 6.23 -7.93 15.60
CA TYR A 318 6.57 -6.52 15.79
C TYR A 318 5.83 -5.93 16.99
N PHE A 319 6.50 -5.05 17.74
CA PHE A 319 5.86 -4.27 18.79
C PHE A 319 4.95 -3.19 18.20
N GLN A 320 3.97 -2.76 19.00
CA GLN A 320 3.10 -1.64 18.68
C GLN A 320 3.90 -0.32 18.65
N THR A 321 3.42 0.65 17.87
CA THR A 321 3.98 2.00 17.81
C THR A 321 2.90 3.00 17.47
N GLU A 322 3.05 4.24 17.94
CA GLU A 322 2.19 5.36 17.58
C GLU A 322 3.00 6.64 17.50
N SER A 323 2.56 7.56 16.64
CA SER A 323 3.11 8.91 16.54
C SER A 323 2.00 9.90 16.25
N THR A 324 2.11 11.10 16.81
CA THR A 324 1.25 12.23 16.47
C THR A 324 1.91 13.11 15.39
N ALA A 325 1.08 13.86 14.67
CA ALA A 325 1.51 14.81 13.66
C ALA A 325 0.49 15.95 13.52
N THR A 326 0.91 17.05 12.92
CA THR A 326 0.01 18.18 12.61
C THR A 326 -0.32 18.22 11.12
N LEU A 327 -1.61 18.25 10.78
CA LEU A 327 -2.10 18.56 9.45
C LEU A 327 -2.65 19.99 9.44
N ALA A 328 -1.99 20.90 8.74
CA ALA A 328 -2.54 22.23 8.51
C ALA A 328 -3.44 22.22 7.26
N PHE A 329 -4.63 22.77 7.38
CA PHE A 329 -5.52 22.98 6.23
C PHE A 329 -5.48 24.45 5.84
N ALA A 330 -5.19 24.71 4.57
CA ALA A 330 -5.20 26.04 3.98
C ALA A 330 -6.24 26.06 2.85
N ASP A 331 -7.37 26.68 3.11
CA ASP A 331 -8.35 26.93 2.06
C ASP A 331 -7.85 28.03 1.12
N ILE A 332 -7.88 27.72 -0.18
CA ILE A 332 -7.46 28.62 -1.26
C ILE A 332 -8.57 28.81 -2.29
N THR A 333 -9.73 28.16 -2.11
CA THR A 333 -10.85 28.27 -3.03
C THR A 333 -11.73 29.43 -2.59
N PRO A 334 -11.95 30.45 -3.44
CA PRO A 334 -12.87 31.52 -3.10
C PRO A 334 -14.33 31.05 -3.22
N PRO A 335 -15.26 31.75 -2.55
CA PRO A 335 -16.70 31.49 -2.70
C PRO A 335 -17.19 31.67 -4.15
N VAL A 336 -18.31 31.02 -4.46
CA VAL A 336 -19.07 31.24 -5.69
C VAL A 336 -20.26 32.15 -5.38
N THR A 337 -20.41 33.24 -6.12
CA THR A 337 -21.50 34.22 -5.93
C THR A 337 -22.58 34.14 -7.01
N GLU A 338 -23.81 34.48 -6.65
CA GLU A 338 -24.95 34.62 -7.57
C GLU A 338 -25.79 35.86 -7.21
N LEU A 339 -26.25 36.60 -8.22
CA LEU A 339 -27.23 37.67 -8.07
C LEU A 339 -28.55 37.22 -8.68
N SER A 340 -29.65 37.50 -7.98
CA SER A 340 -31.00 37.27 -8.49
C SER A 340 -31.91 38.49 -8.30
N ILE A 341 -32.88 38.63 -9.19
CA ILE A 341 -33.91 39.68 -9.16
C ILE A 341 -35.26 39.02 -9.00
N ASN A 342 -35.98 39.33 -7.92
CA ASN A 342 -37.23 38.66 -7.54
C ASN A 342 -37.10 37.12 -7.54
N GLY A 343 -35.91 36.62 -7.18
CA GLY A 343 -35.58 35.19 -7.14
C GLY A 343 -35.13 34.57 -8.47
N PHE A 344 -35.07 35.32 -9.56
CA PHE A 344 -34.55 34.84 -10.85
C PHE A 344 -33.06 35.16 -10.99
N PRO A 345 -32.18 34.16 -11.17
CA PRO A 345 -30.74 34.38 -11.36
C PRO A 345 -30.43 35.25 -12.57
N ILE A 346 -29.46 36.15 -12.43
CA ILE A 346 -28.98 37.05 -13.49
C ILE A 346 -27.51 36.74 -13.77
N GLU A 347 -27.19 36.50 -15.04
CA GLU A 347 -25.84 36.21 -15.48
C GLU A 347 -24.88 37.41 -15.29
N ASP A 348 -23.60 37.11 -15.08
CA ASP A 348 -22.55 38.13 -15.00
C ASP A 348 -22.42 38.90 -16.32
N GLY A 349 -22.38 40.24 -16.23
CA GLY A 349 -22.34 41.16 -17.36
C GLY A 349 -23.70 41.40 -18.03
N ALA A 350 -24.79 40.79 -17.54
CA ALA A 350 -26.11 40.98 -18.13
C ALA A 350 -26.66 42.40 -17.90
N ALA A 351 -27.54 42.83 -18.79
CA ALA A 351 -28.29 44.07 -18.69
C ALA A 351 -29.79 43.78 -18.64
N VAL A 352 -30.47 44.26 -17.59
CA VAL A 352 -31.88 43.93 -17.34
C VAL A 352 -32.69 45.17 -16.95
N ASN A 353 -33.96 45.19 -17.35
CA ASN A 353 -34.90 46.25 -17.02
C ASN A 353 -35.78 45.79 -15.85
N ILE A 354 -35.88 46.59 -14.79
CA ILE A 354 -36.60 46.27 -13.55
C ILE A 354 -37.39 47.46 -13.03
N LEU A 355 -38.31 47.21 -12.11
CA LEU A 355 -39.03 48.24 -11.37
C LEU A 355 -38.23 48.70 -10.15
N ASN A 356 -38.48 49.92 -9.70
CA ASN A 356 -37.96 50.44 -8.43
C ASN A 356 -38.48 49.69 -7.18
N THR A 357 -39.44 48.78 -7.37
CA THR A 357 -39.96 47.85 -6.35
C THR A 357 -39.36 46.45 -6.43
N ASP A 358 -38.63 46.12 -7.50
CA ASP A 358 -38.01 44.80 -7.64
C ASP A 358 -36.85 44.66 -6.64
N THR A 359 -36.71 43.45 -6.10
CA THR A 359 -35.72 43.16 -5.07
C THR A 359 -34.52 42.41 -5.64
N ILE A 360 -33.34 42.89 -5.31
CA ILE A 360 -32.05 42.31 -5.65
C ILE A 360 -31.56 41.48 -4.46
N THR A 361 -31.21 40.23 -4.72
CA THR A 361 -30.67 39.28 -3.74
C THR A 361 -29.30 38.81 -4.21
N ILE A 362 -28.32 38.75 -3.31
CA ILE A 362 -26.97 38.23 -3.60
C ILE A 362 -26.71 37.07 -2.65
N THR A 363 -26.31 35.93 -3.19
CA THR A 363 -25.93 34.74 -2.44
C THR A 363 -24.48 34.38 -2.71
N ALA A 364 -23.89 33.65 -1.76
CA ALA A 364 -22.60 33.02 -1.94
C ALA A 364 -22.66 31.59 -1.38
N GLU A 365 -21.88 30.69 -1.97
CA GLU A 365 -21.66 29.34 -1.49
C GLU A 365 -20.15 29.07 -1.48
N ASP A 366 -19.64 28.52 -0.39
CA ASP A 366 -18.25 28.15 -0.25
C ASP A 366 -18.14 26.71 0.28
N PHE A 367 -17.28 25.92 -0.37
CA PHE A 367 -17.09 24.49 -0.05
C PHE A 367 -15.94 24.24 0.93
N GLY A 368 -15.22 25.29 1.33
CA GLY A 368 -14.07 25.25 2.23
C GLY A 368 -14.39 25.90 3.57
N ALA A 369 -13.72 27.01 3.86
CA ALA A 369 -13.74 27.72 5.13
C ALA A 369 -15.11 28.35 5.46
N GLY A 370 -16.04 28.35 4.51
CA GLY A 370 -17.35 28.95 4.62
C GLY A 370 -17.32 30.45 4.31
N ASN A 371 -18.48 31.00 3.96
CA ASN A 371 -18.63 32.41 3.67
C ASN A 371 -18.46 33.28 4.92
N LYS A 372 -17.64 34.32 4.81
CA LYS A 372 -17.49 35.36 5.81
C LYS A 372 -18.41 36.54 5.50
N ASP A 373 -18.28 37.13 4.31
CA ASP A 373 -19.02 38.32 3.90
C ASP A 373 -19.48 38.21 2.43
N VAL A 374 -20.71 38.61 2.15
CA VAL A 374 -21.20 38.90 0.79
C VAL A 374 -21.19 40.42 0.61
N LEU A 375 -20.56 40.91 -0.46
CA LEU A 375 -20.22 42.31 -0.63
C LEU A 375 -20.72 42.85 -1.96
N TYR A 376 -21.19 44.09 -1.98
CA TYR A 376 -21.60 44.76 -3.21
C TYR A 376 -21.29 46.26 -3.22
N THR A 377 -21.16 46.82 -4.43
CA THR A 377 -21.15 48.26 -4.72
C THR A 377 -22.12 48.54 -5.85
N TRP A 378 -22.47 49.81 -6.03
CA TRP A 378 -23.31 50.24 -7.14
C TRP A 378 -22.82 51.59 -7.68
N ASP A 379 -22.72 51.71 -8.99
CA ASP A 379 -22.28 52.90 -9.74
C ASP A 379 -20.83 53.34 -9.51
N PHE A 380 -20.07 52.57 -8.74
CA PHE A 380 -18.64 52.73 -8.61
C PHE A 380 -17.95 51.37 -8.58
N ALA A 381 -16.69 51.38 -9.01
CA ALA A 381 -15.86 50.18 -9.09
C ALA A 381 -15.75 49.50 -7.73
N PHE A 382 -15.81 48.17 -7.75
CA PHE A 382 -15.71 47.36 -6.54
C PHE A 382 -14.36 47.55 -5.83
N SER A 383 -14.39 47.74 -4.51
CA SER A 383 -13.25 47.53 -3.63
C SER A 383 -13.75 47.08 -2.26
N THR A 384 -12.99 46.26 -1.55
CA THR A 384 -13.38 45.76 -0.22
C THR A 384 -13.51 46.86 0.83
N GLN A 385 -12.90 48.04 0.62
CA GLN A 385 -13.05 49.21 1.49
C GLN A 385 -14.32 50.02 1.22
N ALA A 386 -14.80 50.03 -0.02
CA ALA A 386 -16.00 50.78 -0.42
C ALA A 386 -17.25 49.90 -0.52
N ALA A 387 -17.10 48.58 -0.48
CA ALA A 387 -18.21 47.64 -0.57
C ALA A 387 -19.08 47.64 0.68
N THR A 388 -20.38 47.50 0.46
CA THR A 388 -21.38 47.30 1.50
C THR A 388 -21.64 45.82 1.68
N ALA A 389 -21.78 45.37 2.93
CA ALA A 389 -22.18 44.00 3.22
C ALA A 389 -23.65 43.78 2.85
N TYR A 390 -23.94 42.74 2.07
CA TYR A 390 -25.29 42.31 1.78
C TYR A 390 -25.91 41.68 3.04
N ALA A 391 -27.00 42.26 3.53
CA ALA A 391 -27.70 41.81 4.73
C ALA A 391 -29.11 41.28 4.44
N MET A 392 -29.80 41.89 3.48
CA MET A 392 -31.16 41.53 3.06
C MET A 392 -31.42 42.02 1.63
N PRO A 393 -32.47 41.49 0.97
CA PRO A 393 -32.84 41.97 -0.36
C PRO A 393 -33.09 43.48 -0.36
N PHE A 394 -32.66 44.15 -1.43
CA PHE A 394 -32.76 45.61 -1.54
C PHE A 394 -33.29 46.04 -2.90
N ALA A 395 -33.83 47.25 -2.97
CA ALA A 395 -34.23 47.90 -4.22
C ALA A 395 -33.37 49.15 -4.45
N LEU A 396 -33.39 49.67 -5.67
CA LEU A 396 -32.58 50.81 -6.08
C LEU A 396 -33.49 51.91 -6.70
N PRO A 397 -33.12 53.20 -6.62
CA PRO A 397 -33.88 54.30 -7.22
C PRO A 397 -33.99 54.19 -8.75
N VAL A 398 -34.89 54.97 -9.34
CA VAL A 398 -35.01 55.09 -10.80
C VAL A 398 -33.69 55.60 -11.39
N GLY A 399 -33.24 54.93 -12.44
CA GLY A 399 -31.96 55.25 -13.07
C GLY A 399 -31.33 54.05 -13.75
N SER A 400 -30.19 54.29 -14.40
CA SER A 400 -29.31 53.22 -14.84
C SER A 400 -28.26 53.01 -13.76
N HIS A 401 -28.20 51.80 -13.23
CA HIS A 401 -27.24 51.43 -12.20
C HIS A 401 -26.39 50.25 -12.65
N THR A 402 -25.13 50.21 -12.21
CA THR A 402 -24.27 49.02 -12.35
C THR A 402 -23.94 48.47 -10.97
N ILE A 403 -24.40 47.26 -10.68
CA ILE A 403 -24.14 46.57 -9.41
C ILE A 403 -22.90 45.72 -9.60
N PHE A 404 -21.89 45.89 -8.76
CA PHE A 404 -20.76 44.98 -8.66
C PHE A 404 -20.88 44.15 -7.38
N TYR A 405 -20.58 42.87 -7.43
CA TYR A 405 -20.72 41.98 -6.28
C TYR A 405 -19.63 40.92 -6.23
N SER A 406 -19.29 40.50 -5.01
CA SER A 406 -18.31 39.47 -4.70
C SER A 406 -18.59 38.92 -3.28
N ALA A 407 -17.84 37.91 -2.85
CA ALA A 407 -17.89 37.37 -1.50
C ALA A 407 -16.50 36.99 -1.02
N MET A 408 -16.31 37.02 0.29
CA MET A 408 -15.08 36.64 0.98
C MET A 408 -15.37 35.45 1.88
N ASP A 409 -14.49 34.45 1.89
CA ASP A 409 -14.55 33.34 2.84
C ASP A 409 -13.88 33.68 4.18
N ASN A 410 -13.90 32.73 5.13
CA ASN A 410 -13.25 32.90 6.44
C ASN A 410 -11.71 32.88 6.39
N MET A 411 -11.09 32.47 5.29
CA MET A 411 -9.63 32.51 5.09
C MET A 411 -9.17 33.76 4.32
N GLY A 412 -10.10 34.60 3.88
CA GLY A 412 -9.84 35.84 3.16
C GLY A 412 -9.74 35.69 1.64
N ASN A 413 -10.10 34.53 1.06
CA ASN A 413 -10.16 34.37 -0.39
C ASN A 413 -11.38 35.14 -0.92
N LEU A 414 -11.13 36.02 -1.90
CA LEU A 414 -12.15 36.87 -2.52
C LEU A 414 -12.62 36.25 -3.83
N ALA A 415 -13.93 36.09 -4.00
CA ALA A 415 -14.56 35.67 -5.24
C ALA A 415 -14.28 36.65 -6.38
N PRO A 416 -14.25 36.19 -7.65
CA PRO A 416 -14.24 37.09 -8.78
C PRO A 416 -15.34 38.14 -8.66
N VAL A 417 -15.00 39.40 -8.92
CA VAL A 417 -15.98 40.49 -8.94
C VAL A 417 -16.83 40.34 -10.19
N LYS A 418 -18.13 40.12 -9.99
CA LYS A 418 -19.15 40.08 -11.03
C LYS A 418 -19.91 41.40 -11.09
N ASN A 419 -20.63 41.64 -12.17
CA ASN A 419 -21.43 42.84 -12.34
C ASN A 419 -22.74 42.60 -13.10
N VAL A 420 -23.75 43.43 -12.85
CA VAL A 420 -25.02 43.45 -13.58
C VAL A 420 -25.43 44.90 -13.80
N VAL A 421 -25.86 45.23 -15.03
CA VAL A 421 -26.46 46.53 -15.35
C VAL A 421 -27.97 46.43 -15.18
N VAL A 422 -28.53 47.31 -14.36
CA VAL A 422 -29.98 47.40 -14.14
C VAL A 422 -30.49 48.75 -14.63
N PHE A 423 -31.54 48.72 -15.43
CA PHE A 423 -32.29 49.90 -15.84
C PHE A 423 -33.59 49.94 -15.06
N ILE A 424 -33.67 50.87 -14.13
CA ILE A 424 -34.74 50.93 -13.13
C ILE A 424 -35.74 51.99 -13.55
N SER A 425 -36.98 51.57 -13.69
CA SER A 425 -38.11 52.44 -14.01
C SER A 425 -39.09 52.50 -12.85
N GLU A 426 -39.79 53.62 -12.71
CA GLU A 426 -40.99 53.70 -11.90
C GLU A 426 -42.18 53.19 -12.70
N SER A 427 -43.08 52.44 -12.07
CA SER A 427 -44.36 52.12 -12.71
C SER A 427 -45.19 53.38 -12.87
N LYS A 428 -45.69 53.65 -14.09
CA LYS A 428 -46.62 54.76 -14.32
C LYS A 428 -48.04 54.24 -14.41
N THR A 429 -48.98 54.94 -13.79
CA THR A 429 -50.40 54.66 -14.01
C THR A 429 -50.89 55.43 -15.23
N ILE A 430 -51.27 54.71 -16.27
CA ILE A 430 -51.74 55.24 -17.55
C ILE A 430 -53.20 54.84 -17.71
N ILE A 431 -54.06 55.85 -17.81
CA ILE A 431 -55.52 55.70 -17.78
C ILE A 431 -56.05 55.72 -19.21
N TRP A 432 -56.92 54.76 -19.54
CA TRP A 432 -57.66 54.75 -20.78
C TRP A 432 -58.68 55.89 -20.82
N SER A 433 -58.53 56.76 -21.80
CA SER A 433 -59.41 57.91 -22.06
C SER A 433 -60.42 57.66 -23.17
N GLY A 434 -60.13 56.76 -24.11
CA GLY A 434 -60.97 56.46 -25.28
C GLY A 434 -61.13 57.63 -26.27
N LEU A 435 -60.33 58.70 -26.15
CA LEU A 435 -60.53 59.94 -26.91
C LEU A 435 -60.31 59.79 -28.42
N ALA A 436 -59.54 58.81 -28.88
CA ALA A 436 -59.42 58.54 -30.32
C ALA A 436 -60.62 57.76 -30.87
N SER A 437 -61.47 57.20 -30.00
CA SER A 437 -62.75 56.57 -30.33
C SER A 437 -62.67 55.41 -31.34
N ASP A 438 -61.51 54.75 -31.45
CA ASP A 438 -61.30 53.59 -32.32
C ASP A 438 -61.18 52.26 -31.53
N GLY A 439 -61.06 52.33 -30.21
CA GLY A 439 -60.96 51.16 -29.32
C GLY A 439 -59.61 50.43 -29.40
N ASP A 440 -58.61 50.94 -30.13
CA ASP A 440 -57.33 50.26 -30.31
C ASP A 440 -56.40 50.49 -29.10
N TRP A 441 -56.00 49.39 -28.44
CA TRP A 441 -55.05 49.43 -27.32
C TRP A 441 -53.76 50.16 -27.68
N TYR A 442 -53.26 50.00 -28.92
CA TYR A 442 -51.96 50.52 -29.32
C TYR A 442 -52.02 51.92 -29.93
N ASN A 443 -53.20 52.55 -30.03
CA ASN A 443 -53.28 53.96 -30.39
C ASN A 443 -52.95 54.82 -29.16
N PRO A 444 -51.83 55.56 -29.15
CA PRO A 444 -51.47 56.39 -28.01
C PRO A 444 -52.52 57.44 -27.67
N GLY A 445 -53.31 57.90 -28.65
CA GLY A 445 -54.39 58.87 -28.46
C GLY A 445 -55.56 58.38 -27.59
N ASN A 446 -55.63 57.07 -27.30
CA ASN A 446 -56.59 56.53 -26.34
C ASN A 446 -56.12 56.56 -24.90
N TRP A 447 -54.85 56.86 -24.63
CA TRP A 447 -54.28 56.81 -23.29
C TRP A 447 -53.94 58.18 -22.73
N SER A 448 -54.00 58.32 -21.41
CA SER A 448 -53.54 59.50 -20.70
C SER A 448 -52.09 59.82 -21.10
N ALA A 449 -51.79 61.10 -21.31
CA ALA A 449 -50.50 61.60 -21.79
C ALA A 449 -50.09 61.16 -23.20
N ASN A 450 -51.00 60.59 -24.00
CA ASN A 450 -50.73 60.08 -25.36
C ASN A 450 -49.62 59.02 -25.41
N VAL A 451 -49.58 58.11 -24.42
CA VAL A 451 -48.56 57.05 -24.30
C VAL A 451 -49.24 55.72 -24.03
N VAL A 452 -48.90 54.68 -24.80
CA VAL A 452 -49.39 53.32 -24.57
C VAL A 452 -48.66 52.72 -23.35
N PRO A 453 -49.35 52.05 -22.41
CA PRO A 453 -48.72 51.38 -21.28
C PRO A 453 -47.67 50.37 -21.74
N GLY A 454 -46.45 50.47 -21.18
CA GLY A 454 -45.37 49.52 -21.40
C GLY A 454 -45.30 48.42 -20.33
N PRO A 455 -44.34 47.49 -20.44
CA PRO A 455 -44.18 46.32 -19.55
C PRO A 455 -44.10 46.61 -18.05
N TYR A 456 -43.81 47.86 -17.69
CA TYR A 456 -43.58 48.34 -16.33
C TYR A 456 -44.71 49.25 -15.82
N ASP A 457 -45.68 49.57 -16.68
CA ASP A 457 -46.74 50.52 -16.37
C ASP A 457 -48.01 49.81 -15.89
N ASN A 458 -48.81 50.56 -15.14
CA ASN A 458 -50.15 50.16 -14.69
C ASN A 458 -51.17 50.73 -15.67
N ALA A 459 -51.95 49.87 -16.32
CA ALA A 459 -53.04 50.29 -17.18
C ALA A 459 -54.37 50.33 -16.39
N VAL A 460 -55.12 51.43 -16.49
CA VAL A 460 -56.44 51.56 -15.84
C VAL A 460 -57.50 51.88 -16.87
N LEU A 461 -58.50 51.00 -16.98
CA LEU A 461 -59.65 51.15 -17.87
C LEU A 461 -60.90 51.28 -17.01
N ALA A 462 -61.35 52.50 -16.74
CA ALA A 462 -62.56 52.77 -15.95
C ALA A 462 -63.65 53.43 -16.83
N THR A 463 -63.81 52.94 -18.06
CA THR A 463 -64.78 53.47 -19.04
C THR A 463 -65.84 52.42 -19.39
N ARG A 464 -66.69 52.71 -20.39
CA ARG A 464 -67.64 51.74 -20.96
C ARG A 464 -67.21 51.26 -22.34
N ASP A 465 -65.94 51.50 -22.68
CA ASP A 465 -65.44 51.22 -24.02
C ASP A 465 -65.16 49.74 -24.21
N THR A 466 -65.21 49.32 -25.48
CA THR A 466 -64.58 48.08 -25.90
C THR A 466 -63.18 48.38 -26.38
N VAL A 467 -62.18 47.89 -25.65
CA VAL A 467 -60.76 48.03 -25.95
C VAL A 467 -60.27 46.73 -26.59
N VAL A 468 -59.56 46.84 -27.70
CA VAL A 468 -59.15 45.71 -28.54
C VAL A 468 -57.63 45.69 -28.66
N VAL A 469 -57.03 44.56 -28.31
CA VAL A 469 -55.65 44.20 -28.68
C VAL A 469 -55.76 43.27 -29.88
N SER A 470 -55.57 43.80 -31.08
CA SER A 470 -55.82 43.09 -32.34
C SER A 470 -54.77 41.98 -32.59
N SER A 471 -55.15 40.92 -33.31
CA SER A 471 -54.26 39.78 -33.59
C SER A 471 -53.04 40.10 -34.45
N ASN A 472 -53.01 41.27 -35.09
CA ASN A 472 -51.87 41.77 -35.87
C ASN A 472 -50.94 42.67 -35.04
N SER A 473 -51.26 42.90 -33.76
CA SER A 473 -50.43 43.68 -32.85
C SER A 473 -49.38 42.79 -32.17
N HIS A 474 -48.37 43.42 -31.56
CA HIS A 474 -47.44 42.71 -30.68
C HIS A 474 -48.14 42.22 -29.40
N ALA A 475 -47.52 41.26 -28.73
CA ALA A 475 -48.01 40.75 -27.44
C ALA A 475 -48.17 41.89 -26.44
N LEU A 476 -49.22 41.80 -25.62
CA LEU A 476 -49.51 42.82 -24.62
C LEU A 476 -48.53 42.67 -23.45
N HIS A 477 -47.78 43.74 -23.18
CA HIS A 477 -46.83 43.82 -22.07
C HIS A 477 -47.17 44.97 -21.15
N LEU A 478 -47.52 44.67 -19.90
CA LEU A 478 -47.79 45.64 -18.85
C LEU A 478 -47.51 45.06 -17.46
N HIS A 479 -47.42 45.92 -16.44
CA HIS A 479 -47.19 45.48 -15.08
C HIS A 479 -48.50 45.15 -14.36
N ASN A 480 -49.35 46.14 -14.08
CA ASN A 480 -50.66 45.93 -13.48
C ASN A 480 -51.81 46.36 -14.41
N LEU A 481 -52.95 45.69 -14.35
CA LEU A 481 -54.17 46.10 -15.05
C LEU A 481 -55.29 46.33 -14.05
N VAL A 482 -56.01 47.43 -14.18
CA VAL A 482 -57.31 47.63 -13.53
C VAL A 482 -58.37 47.76 -14.60
N LEU A 483 -59.37 46.89 -14.56
CA LEU A 483 -60.50 46.87 -15.48
C LEU A 483 -61.78 47.13 -14.69
N GLY A 484 -62.38 48.30 -14.88
CA GLY A 484 -63.56 48.80 -14.16
C GLY A 484 -63.22 49.75 -13.00
N ASP A 485 -64.22 50.05 -12.17
CA ASP A 485 -64.11 50.85 -10.94
C ASP A 485 -64.79 50.16 -9.74
N GLU A 486 -64.44 50.59 -8.54
CA GLU A 486 -64.92 49.97 -7.29
C GLU A 486 -66.44 50.06 -7.12
N GLU A 487 -67.04 51.14 -7.64
CA GLU A 487 -68.48 51.38 -7.60
C GLU A 487 -69.28 50.52 -8.60
N GLY A 488 -68.62 49.91 -9.59
CA GLY A 488 -69.22 49.15 -10.68
C GLY A 488 -70.00 50.03 -11.67
N LEU A 489 -69.65 51.31 -11.79
CA LEU A 489 -70.30 52.25 -12.70
C LEU A 489 -69.78 52.10 -14.14
N SER A 490 -68.49 51.90 -14.31
CA SER A 490 -67.86 51.52 -15.56
C SER A 490 -68.17 50.07 -15.94
N ALA A 491 -68.06 49.76 -17.23
CA ALA A 491 -68.33 48.44 -17.78
C ALA A 491 -67.42 48.19 -18.99
N PRO A 492 -66.09 48.27 -18.83
CA PRO A 492 -65.17 48.15 -19.94
C PRO A 492 -65.08 46.69 -20.40
N ILE A 493 -64.86 46.51 -21.70
CA ILE A 493 -64.57 45.21 -22.30
C ILE A 493 -63.15 45.25 -22.85
N LEU A 494 -62.22 44.49 -22.27
CA LEU A 494 -60.89 44.31 -22.85
C LEU A 494 -60.84 43.00 -23.63
N LYS A 495 -60.73 43.09 -24.96
CA LYS A 495 -60.62 41.96 -25.86
C LYS A 495 -59.17 41.77 -26.31
N ILE A 496 -58.56 40.65 -25.92
CA ILE A 496 -57.17 40.33 -26.22
C ILE A 496 -57.08 39.26 -27.29
N SER A 497 -56.49 39.58 -28.44
CA SER A 497 -56.28 38.65 -29.55
C SER A 497 -54.81 38.30 -29.81
N THR A 498 -53.92 38.56 -28.86
CA THR A 498 -52.50 38.20 -28.84
C THR A 498 -52.15 37.51 -27.52
N GLY A 499 -50.92 37.00 -27.36
CA GLY A 499 -50.38 36.61 -26.07
C GLY A 499 -50.24 37.80 -25.10
N VAL A 500 -50.07 37.47 -23.82
CA VAL A 500 -49.85 38.43 -22.73
C VAL A 500 -48.70 37.94 -21.86
N VAL A 501 -47.80 38.87 -21.50
CA VAL A 501 -46.82 38.67 -20.43
C VAL A 501 -46.97 39.82 -19.45
N SER A 502 -47.55 39.55 -18.29
CA SER A 502 -47.72 40.53 -17.21
C SER A 502 -47.03 40.08 -15.93
N SER A 503 -46.20 40.95 -15.36
CA SER A 503 -45.45 40.70 -14.13
C SER A 503 -46.21 41.04 -12.84
N GLY A 504 -47.30 41.80 -12.92
CA GLY A 504 -48.09 42.24 -11.77
C GLY A 504 -49.53 41.72 -11.74
N VAL A 505 -50.37 42.43 -10.98
CA VAL A 505 -51.75 42.08 -10.62
C VAL A 505 -52.74 42.67 -11.63
N TRP A 506 -53.66 41.83 -12.09
CA TRP A 506 -54.80 42.24 -12.91
C TRP A 506 -56.06 42.19 -12.06
N THR A 507 -56.71 43.33 -11.87
CA THR A 507 -57.93 43.48 -11.06
C THR A 507 -59.11 43.79 -11.95
N LEU A 508 -60.12 42.93 -11.93
CA LEU A 508 -61.39 43.10 -12.65
C LEU A 508 -62.49 43.44 -11.65
N TYR A 509 -63.06 44.63 -11.78
CA TYR A 509 -64.18 45.10 -10.99
C TYR A 509 -65.53 44.69 -11.57
N ARG A 510 -66.61 44.95 -10.83
CA ARG A 510 -67.99 44.61 -11.23
C ARG A 510 -68.29 45.19 -12.63
N ASN A 511 -69.01 44.43 -13.45
CA ASN A 511 -69.41 44.75 -14.84
C ASN A 511 -68.26 44.78 -15.85
N ALA A 512 -67.01 44.66 -15.43
CA ALA A 512 -65.86 44.62 -16.32
C ALA A 512 -65.71 43.24 -16.97
N THR A 513 -65.36 43.20 -18.26
CA THR A 513 -65.21 41.95 -19.02
C THR A 513 -63.81 41.84 -19.64
N LEU A 514 -63.05 40.82 -19.25
CA LEU A 514 -61.82 40.43 -19.95
C LEU A 514 -62.13 39.28 -20.91
N MET A 515 -61.85 39.45 -22.20
CA MET A 515 -62.08 38.45 -23.24
C MET A 515 -60.76 37.96 -23.83
N GLN A 516 -60.44 36.69 -23.68
CA GLN A 516 -59.39 36.02 -24.44
C GLN A 516 -59.95 35.58 -25.80
N ASN A 517 -59.55 36.27 -26.85
CA ASN A 517 -59.88 35.98 -28.24
C ASN A 517 -58.63 35.58 -29.03
N THR A 518 -57.81 34.73 -28.43
CA THR A 518 -56.60 34.12 -28.99
C THR A 518 -56.45 32.69 -28.47
N THR A 519 -55.64 31.89 -29.15
CA THR A 519 -55.14 30.60 -28.67
C THR A 519 -53.76 30.72 -28.01
N GLU A 520 -53.11 31.88 -28.10
CA GLU A 520 -51.84 32.13 -27.43
C GLU A 520 -52.01 32.18 -25.90
N GLN A 521 -50.93 31.84 -25.19
CA GLN A 521 -50.94 31.80 -23.74
C GLN A 521 -51.03 33.23 -23.17
N ILE A 522 -51.94 33.43 -22.22
CA ILE A 522 -52.03 34.64 -21.40
C ILE A 522 -51.41 34.30 -20.05
N ILE A 523 -50.23 34.85 -19.77
CA ILE A 523 -49.52 34.65 -18.50
C ILE A 523 -49.69 35.91 -17.65
N ILE A 524 -50.43 35.77 -16.56
CA ILE A 524 -50.69 36.83 -15.58
C ILE A 524 -50.17 36.34 -14.22
N ALA A 525 -49.35 37.14 -13.54
CA ALA A 525 -48.81 36.77 -12.24
C ALA A 525 -49.92 36.58 -11.18
N THR A 526 -50.90 37.47 -11.14
CA THR A 526 -52.07 37.35 -10.25
C THR A 526 -53.31 37.98 -10.91
N LEU A 527 -54.43 37.25 -10.94
CA LEU A 527 -55.72 37.76 -11.41
C LEU A 527 -56.70 37.84 -10.23
N ILE A 528 -57.20 39.04 -9.94
CA ILE A 528 -58.22 39.31 -8.93
C ILE A 528 -59.54 39.64 -9.64
N MET A 529 -60.57 38.83 -9.38
CA MET A 529 -61.91 39.04 -9.93
C MET A 529 -62.89 39.40 -8.82
N HIS A 530 -63.41 40.62 -8.83
CA HIS A 530 -64.46 41.03 -7.90
C HIS A 530 -65.83 40.49 -8.34
N PRO A 531 -66.79 40.32 -7.41
CA PRO A 531 -68.13 39.84 -7.74
C PRO A 531 -68.82 40.67 -8.82
N GLY A 532 -69.25 39.99 -9.89
CA GLY A 532 -69.90 40.60 -11.05
C GLY A 532 -68.95 41.02 -12.18
N SER A 533 -67.64 40.77 -12.06
CA SER A 533 -66.71 40.79 -13.20
C SER A 533 -66.87 39.53 -14.06
N ILE A 534 -66.43 39.60 -15.32
CA ILE A 534 -66.55 38.52 -16.30
C ILE A 534 -65.18 38.24 -16.92
N LEU A 535 -64.76 36.97 -16.88
CA LEU A 535 -63.67 36.45 -17.69
C LEU A 535 -64.28 35.55 -18.76
N ASN A 536 -64.16 35.94 -20.02
CA ASN A 536 -64.58 35.13 -21.16
C ASN A 536 -63.32 34.56 -21.81
N HIS A 537 -63.15 33.24 -21.73
CA HIS A 537 -62.02 32.55 -22.33
C HIS A 537 -62.47 31.27 -23.00
N ASN A 538 -61.70 30.82 -23.98
CA ASN A 538 -61.91 29.49 -24.55
C ASN A 538 -61.65 28.42 -23.47
N PRO A 539 -62.36 27.28 -23.49
CA PRO A 539 -62.15 26.21 -22.52
C PRO A 539 -60.66 25.83 -22.43
N ASN A 540 -60.11 25.80 -21.21
CA ASN A 540 -58.71 25.41 -21.01
C ASN A 540 -58.51 23.99 -21.57
N THR A 541 -57.57 23.82 -22.51
CA THR A 541 -57.25 22.51 -23.11
C THR A 541 -56.45 21.60 -22.17
N ASN A 542 -56.13 22.09 -20.98
CA ASN A 542 -55.30 21.43 -20.00
C ASN A 542 -56.11 21.39 -18.70
N THR A 543 -56.66 20.23 -18.37
CA THR A 543 -57.15 19.94 -17.02
C THR A 543 -55.96 20.01 -16.06
N ARG A 544 -56.07 20.84 -15.02
CA ARG A 544 -55.28 20.62 -13.81
C ARG A 544 -55.90 19.50 -13.01
#